data_AF-A0A662VKZ6-F1
#
_entry.id   AF-A0A662VKZ6-F1
#
_cell.length_a   1.000
_cell.length_b   1.000
_cell.length_c   1.000
_cell.angle_alpha   90.00
_cell.angle_beta   90.00
_cell.angle_gamma   90.00
#
_symmetry.space_group_name_H-M   'P 1'
#
loop_
_entity.id
_entity.type
_entity.pdbx_description
1 polymer ?
#
loop_
_entity_poly.entity_id
_entity_poly.type
_entity_poly.pdbx_seq_one_letter_code
_entity_poly.pdbx_strand_id
1 'polypeptide(L)'
;MALLVESKIYYESLPADIKEMYSATGFCIEVSKKFLSDYYSLWTGCRIMGKILEVVDPSARIEELRGASVHFVLIVPPLGSIDRLHFSEECWKEVRDYGLIPDETEIKVELIEAEMDGDVVSLFPKRDVVDVHR
;
A
#
# COMPACT_ATOMS: atom_id res chain seq x y z
N MET A 1 5.29 -12.57 -9.69
CA MET A 1 6.02 -11.41 -10.21
C MET A 1 5.15 -10.21 -9.99
N ALA A 2 5.73 -9.14 -9.49
CA ALA A 2 4.99 -8.11 -8.78
C ALA A 2 5.79 -6.80 -8.67
N LEU A 3 5.12 -5.73 -8.25
CA LEU A 3 5.77 -4.49 -7.84
C LEU A 3 6.20 -4.63 -6.37
N LEU A 4 7.50 -4.63 -6.11
CA LEU A 4 8.06 -4.60 -4.77
C LEU A 4 8.21 -3.14 -4.34
N VAL A 5 7.55 -2.78 -3.25
CA VAL A 5 7.59 -1.45 -2.65
C VAL A 5 8.25 -1.54 -1.30
N GLU A 6 9.32 -0.79 -1.10
CA GLU A 6 9.96 -0.56 0.19
C GLU A 6 9.67 0.89 0.57
N SER A 7 8.87 1.08 1.62
CA SER A 7 8.44 2.41 2.08
C SER A 7 8.21 2.41 3.58
N LYS A 8 8.46 3.56 4.20
CA LYS A 8 7.94 3.86 5.52
C LYS A 8 6.42 3.94 5.49
N ILE A 9 5.80 3.60 6.62
CA ILE A 9 4.40 3.86 6.86
C ILE A 9 4.28 5.31 7.33
N TYR A 10 3.50 6.11 6.61
CA TYR A 10 3.21 7.49 6.97
C TYR A 10 1.80 7.62 7.52
N TYR A 11 1.57 8.62 8.37
CA TYR A 11 0.23 9.06 8.69
C TYR A 11 -0.11 10.33 7.90
N GLU A 12 -1.17 10.25 7.11
CA GLU A 12 -1.80 11.39 6.47
C GLU A 12 -3.28 11.51 6.86
N SER A 13 -3.69 12.72 7.20
CA SER A 13 -5.10 13.02 7.46
C SER A 13 -5.90 13.04 6.16
N LEU A 14 -6.60 11.94 5.86
CA LEU A 14 -7.61 11.93 4.80
C LEU A 14 -8.89 12.68 5.23
N PRO A 15 -9.56 13.38 4.29
CA PRO A 15 -10.92 13.91 4.49
C PRO A 15 -11.90 12.82 4.92
N ALA A 16 -12.87 13.16 5.77
CA ALA A 16 -13.84 12.20 6.33
C ALA A 16 -14.65 11.49 5.23
N ASP A 17 -15.04 12.25 4.20
CA ASP A 17 -15.74 11.76 3.02
C ASP A 17 -14.95 10.67 2.27
N ILE A 18 -13.64 10.85 2.08
CA ILE A 18 -12.78 9.85 1.43
C ILE A 18 -12.62 8.61 2.31
N LYS A 19 -12.43 8.78 3.62
CA LYS A 19 -12.31 7.67 4.57
C LYS A 19 -13.56 6.79 4.55
N GLU A 20 -14.73 7.40 4.66
CA GLU A 20 -16.01 6.68 4.66
C GLU A 20 -16.33 6.06 3.29
N MET A 21 -16.07 6.79 2.20
CA MET A 21 -16.38 6.34 0.84
C MET A 21 -15.58 5.10 0.42
N TYR A 22 -14.29 5.04 0.78
CA TYR A 22 -13.40 3.96 0.34
C TYR A 22 -12.97 3.01 1.46
N SER A 23 -13.45 3.22 2.70
CA SER A 23 -13.01 2.46 3.89
C SER A 23 -11.48 2.45 4.03
N ALA A 24 -10.87 3.62 3.87
CA ALA A 24 -9.43 3.83 3.91
C ALA A 24 -9.00 4.49 5.23
N THR A 25 -7.86 4.07 5.77
CA THR A 25 -7.26 4.69 6.95
C THR A 25 -6.34 5.85 6.57
N GLY A 26 -5.95 6.65 7.56
CA GLY A 26 -4.92 7.68 7.37
C GLY A 26 -3.50 7.12 7.22
N PHE A 27 -3.29 5.82 7.40
CA PHE A 27 -1.97 5.21 7.29
C PHE A 27 -1.72 4.80 5.85
N CYS A 28 -0.57 5.16 5.30
CA CYS A 28 -0.24 4.86 3.91
C CYS A 28 1.24 4.58 3.68
N ILE A 29 1.51 3.98 2.53
CA ILE A 29 2.86 3.91 1.94
C ILE A 29 2.88 4.68 0.63
N GLU A 30 4.08 5.09 0.22
CA GLU A 30 4.30 5.85 -1.00
C GLU A 30 4.80 4.96 -2.13
N VAL A 31 4.28 5.19 -3.33
CA VAL A 31 4.69 4.50 -4.56
C VAL A 31 4.83 5.51 -5.67
N SER A 32 5.88 5.40 -6.48
CA SER A 32 6.04 6.23 -7.67
C SER A 32 4.90 6.00 -8.69
N LYS A 33 4.24 7.09 -9.13
CA LYS A 33 3.15 7.06 -10.13
C LYS A 33 3.50 6.30 -11.40
N LYS A 34 4.74 6.48 -11.89
CA LYS A 34 5.32 5.77 -13.05
C LYS A 34 5.27 4.24 -12.98
N PHE A 35 5.08 3.67 -11.80
CA PHE A 35 4.99 2.23 -11.58
C PHE A 35 3.58 1.77 -11.21
N LEU A 36 2.64 2.68 -10.98
CA LEU A 36 1.29 2.33 -10.54
C LEU A 36 0.22 3.09 -11.32
N SER A 37 -0.23 4.27 -10.87
CA SER A 37 -1.33 4.99 -11.53
C SER A 37 -1.04 5.34 -12.99
N ASP A 38 0.14 5.88 -13.31
CA ASP A 38 0.48 6.26 -14.69
C ASP A 38 0.64 5.03 -15.59
N TYR A 39 1.18 3.93 -15.05
CA TYR A 39 1.47 2.73 -15.83
C TYR A 39 0.21 1.94 -16.15
N TYR A 40 -0.69 1.81 -15.16
CA TYR A 40 -1.90 1.02 -15.26
C TYR A 40 -3.16 1.86 -15.48
N SER A 41 -3.02 3.19 -15.61
CA SER A 41 -4.15 4.14 -15.72
C SER A 41 -5.14 4.04 -14.55
N LEU A 42 -4.65 3.80 -13.34
CA LEU A 42 -5.46 3.66 -12.13
C LEU A 42 -5.85 5.02 -11.56
N TRP A 43 -7.00 5.09 -10.89
CA TRP A 43 -7.52 6.30 -10.26
C TRP A 43 -7.77 6.15 -8.76
N THR A 44 -8.02 7.28 -8.09
CA THR A 44 -8.35 7.33 -6.67
C THR A 44 -9.55 6.45 -6.33
N GLY A 45 -9.38 5.52 -5.38
CA GLY A 45 -10.40 4.57 -4.96
C GLY A 45 -10.15 3.14 -5.45
N CYS A 46 -9.19 2.91 -6.36
CA CYS A 46 -8.81 1.56 -6.76
C CYS A 46 -8.27 0.77 -5.56
N ARG A 47 -8.63 -0.51 -5.48
CA ARG A 47 -8.12 -1.40 -4.43
C ARG A 47 -6.86 -2.09 -4.92
N ILE A 48 -5.80 -2.04 -4.12
CA ILE A 48 -4.51 -2.67 -4.45
C ILE A 48 -4.26 -3.78 -3.44
N MET A 49 -4.08 -4.99 -3.93
CA MET A 49 -3.83 -6.16 -3.12
C MET A 49 -2.36 -6.57 -3.20
N GLY A 50 -1.83 -6.98 -2.06
CA GLY A 50 -0.44 -7.38 -1.96
C GLY A 50 -0.17 -8.27 -0.76
N LYS A 51 1.12 -8.49 -0.50
CA LYS A 51 1.62 -9.26 0.64
C LYS A 51 2.79 -8.56 1.29
N ILE A 52 2.87 -8.63 2.62
CA ILE A 52 4.05 -8.16 3.34
C ILE A 52 5.17 -9.19 3.14
N LEU A 53 6.32 -8.76 2.64
CA LEU A 53 7.50 -9.59 2.49
C LEU A 53 8.45 -9.50 3.67
N GLU A 54 8.56 -8.29 4.22
CA GLU A 54 9.48 -7.95 5.30
C GLU A 54 9.00 -6.69 5.98
N VAL A 55 9.33 -6.55 7.26
CA VAL A 55 9.16 -5.31 7.99
C VAL A 55 10.47 -5.06 8.72
N VAL A 56 11.04 -3.90 8.48
CA VAL A 56 12.32 -3.49 9.02
C VAL A 56 12.04 -2.77 10.34
N ASP A 57 11.81 -3.57 11.39
CA ASP A 57 11.67 -3.08 12.75
C ASP A 57 12.29 -4.09 13.74
N PRO A 58 12.99 -3.64 14.79
CA PRO A 58 13.69 -4.52 15.73
C PRO A 58 12.76 -5.35 16.63
N SER A 59 11.44 -5.16 16.61
CA SER A 59 10.52 -5.90 17.47
C SER A 59 10.13 -7.27 16.88
N ALA A 60 10.41 -8.33 17.64
CA ALA A 60 10.25 -9.73 17.21
C ALA A 60 8.80 -10.16 16.89
N ARG A 61 7.78 -9.35 17.21
CA ARG A 61 6.37 -9.66 16.91
C ARG A 61 6.00 -9.48 15.44
N ILE A 62 6.84 -8.78 14.71
CA ILE A 62 6.54 -8.34 13.36
C ILE A 62 6.88 -9.42 12.32
N GLU A 63 7.74 -10.40 12.65
CA GLU A 63 8.03 -11.53 11.76
C GLU A 63 6.78 -12.36 11.40
N GLU A 64 5.76 -12.37 12.26
CA GLU A 64 4.48 -13.05 11.98
C GLU A 64 3.67 -12.39 10.86
N LEU A 65 3.92 -11.10 10.57
CA LEU A 65 3.29 -10.41 9.44
C LEU A 65 3.86 -10.84 8.09
N ARG A 66 4.99 -11.56 8.07
CA ARG A 66 5.60 -12.00 6.83
C ARG A 66 4.68 -12.98 6.08
N GLY A 67 4.32 -12.61 4.86
CA GLY A 67 3.38 -13.33 4.01
C GLY A 67 1.91 -12.97 4.24
N ALA A 68 1.61 -12.11 5.21
CA ALA A 68 0.25 -11.63 5.44
C ALA A 68 -0.25 -10.84 4.23
N SER A 69 -1.53 -11.03 3.89
CA SER A 69 -2.16 -10.30 2.79
C SER A 69 -2.50 -8.89 3.23
N VAL A 70 -2.21 -7.90 2.38
CA VAL A 70 -2.49 -6.50 2.64
C VAL A 70 -3.38 -5.91 1.55
N HIS A 71 -4.29 -5.05 1.97
CA HIS A 71 -5.25 -4.40 1.11
C HIS A 71 -5.13 -2.89 1.28
N PHE A 72 -4.82 -2.22 0.18
CA PHE A 72 -4.69 -0.77 0.10
C PHE A 72 -5.79 -0.15 -0.76
N VAL A 73 -6.06 1.11 -0.50
CA VAL A 73 -6.85 2.01 -1.34
C VAL A 73 -5.87 3.00 -1.93
N LEU A 74 -5.82 3.03 -3.26
CA LEU A 74 -5.01 3.99 -4.00
C LEU A 74 -5.66 5.37 -3.93
N ILE A 75 -4.90 6.36 -3.46
CA ILE A 75 -5.23 7.78 -3.59
C ILE A 75 -4.18 8.39 -4.52
N VAL A 76 -4.66 8.96 -5.62
CA VAL A 76 -3.84 9.58 -6.66
C VAL A 76 -3.88 11.10 -6.44
N PRO A 77 -2.82 11.73 -5.91
CA PRO A 77 -2.77 13.17 -5.77
C PRO A 77 -2.79 13.83 -7.16
N PRO A 78 -3.48 14.99 -7.31
CA PRO A 78 -3.58 15.70 -8.59
C PRO A 78 -2.25 16.34 -9.03
N LEU A 79 -1.32 16.54 -8.09
CA LEU A 79 0.00 17.11 -8.32
C LEU A 79 1.06 16.20 -7.70
N GLY A 80 2.25 16.16 -8.30
CA GLY A 80 3.39 15.36 -7.83
C GLY A 80 3.56 14.05 -8.59
N SER A 81 4.61 13.31 -8.22
CA SER A 81 5.03 12.05 -8.86
C SER A 81 4.77 10.80 -8.02
N ILE A 82 4.06 10.96 -6.89
CA ILE A 82 3.87 9.92 -5.87
C ILE A 82 2.38 9.62 -5.73
N ASP A 83 2.07 8.33 -5.74
CA ASP A 83 0.80 7.75 -5.35
C ASP A 83 0.85 7.32 -3.89
N ARG A 84 -0.32 7.36 -3.25
CA ARG A 84 -0.46 6.97 -1.85
C ARG A 84 -1.34 5.74 -1.74
N LEU A 85 -0.80 4.71 -1.13
CA LEU A 85 -1.52 3.47 -0.86
C LEU A 85 -1.93 3.46 0.60
N HIS A 86 -3.17 3.86 0.85
CA HIS A 86 -3.74 3.89 2.19
C HIS A 86 -4.18 2.50 2.60
N PHE A 87 -3.86 2.04 3.80
CA PHE A 87 -4.38 0.77 4.28
C PHE A 87 -5.90 0.83 4.38
N SER A 88 -6.58 -0.21 3.91
CA SER A 88 -8.00 -0.40 4.20
C SER A 88 -8.23 -0.52 5.72
N GLU A 89 -9.40 -0.11 6.19
CA GLU A 89 -9.74 -0.15 7.62
C GLU A 89 -9.67 -1.56 8.21
N GLU A 90 -10.08 -2.56 7.45
CA GLU A 90 -10.05 -3.97 7.88
C GLU A 90 -8.60 -4.44 8.04
N CYS A 91 -7.79 -4.26 6.99
CA CYS A 91 -6.39 -4.68 6.99
C CYS A 91 -5.58 -3.96 8.07
N TRP A 92 -5.76 -2.65 8.23
CA TRP A 92 -5.02 -1.89 9.25
C TRP A 92 -5.31 -2.38 10.67
N LYS A 93 -6.56 -2.75 10.97
CA LYS A 93 -6.91 -3.31 12.29
C LYS A 93 -6.15 -4.60 12.58
N GLU A 94 -6.00 -5.46 11.58
CA GLU A 94 -5.27 -6.72 11.72
C GLU A 94 -3.78 -6.48 11.93
N VAL A 95 -3.16 -5.60 11.14
CA VAL A 95 -1.70 -5.42 11.19
C VAL A 95 -1.23 -4.49 12.31
N ARG A 96 -2.07 -3.58 12.80
CA ARG A 96 -1.71 -2.63 13.87
C ARG A 96 -1.36 -3.33 15.19
N ASP A 97 -2.04 -4.42 15.52
CA ASP A 97 -1.84 -5.12 16.80
C ASP A 97 -0.45 -5.78 16.91
N TYR A 98 0.25 -5.93 15.78
CA TYR A 98 1.63 -6.40 15.71
C TYR A 98 2.68 -5.31 16.00
N GLY A 99 2.24 -4.07 16.22
CA GLY A 99 3.12 -2.96 16.61
C GLY A 99 3.68 -2.15 15.45
N LEU A 100 2.97 -2.05 14.32
CA LEU A 100 3.33 -1.11 13.25
C LEU A 100 3.18 0.34 13.74
N ILE A 101 4.30 1.06 13.84
CA ILE A 101 4.36 2.45 14.29
C ILE A 101 4.59 3.36 13.06
N PRO A 102 3.70 4.32 12.79
CA PRO A 102 3.91 5.30 11.72
C PRO A 102 5.22 6.06 11.91
N ASP A 103 5.87 6.43 10.81
CA ASP A 103 7.14 7.15 10.73
C ASP A 103 8.38 6.40 11.28
N GLU A 104 8.19 5.33 12.05
CA GLU A 104 9.25 4.49 12.61
C GLU A 104 9.39 3.15 11.88
N THR A 105 8.27 2.59 11.39
CA THR A 105 8.25 1.30 10.72
C THR A 105 8.40 1.43 9.20
N GLU A 106 9.37 0.72 8.65
CA GLU A 106 9.55 0.51 7.22
C GLU A 106 9.07 -0.88 6.83
N ILE A 107 8.26 -0.96 5.77
CA ILE A 107 7.72 -2.22 5.27
C ILE A 107 8.13 -2.45 3.83
N LYS A 108 8.32 -3.73 3.52
CA LYS A 108 8.47 -4.20 2.16
C LYS A 108 7.25 -5.01 1.78
N VAL A 109 6.52 -4.53 0.78
CA VAL A 109 5.32 -5.18 0.28
C VAL A 109 5.46 -5.56 -1.18
N GLU A 110 4.89 -6.70 -1.51
CA GLU A 110 4.70 -7.18 -2.88
C GLU A 110 3.28 -6.80 -3.31
N LEU A 111 3.11 -5.88 -4.26
CA LEU A 111 1.81 -5.54 -4.85
C LEU A 111 1.55 -6.44 -6.06
N ILE A 112 0.43 -7.17 -6.00
CA ILE A 112 0.15 -8.30 -6.88
C ILE A 112 -0.92 -7.93 -7.92
N GLU A 113 -1.99 -7.27 -7.48
CA GLU A 113 -3.12 -6.95 -8.33
C GLU A 113 -3.81 -5.64 -7.90
N ALA A 114 -4.47 -5.02 -8.86
CA ALA A 114 -5.32 -3.86 -8.68
C ALA A 114 -6.74 -4.20 -9.13
N GLU A 115 -7.74 -3.81 -8.36
CA GLU A 115 -9.16 -3.93 -8.69
C GLU A 115 -9.74 -2.54 -8.93
N MET A 116 -10.44 -2.39 -10.06
CA MET A 116 -11.03 -1.15 -10.53
C MET A 116 -12.39 -1.47 -11.15
N ASP A 117 -13.48 -0.94 -10.56
CA ASP A 117 -14.86 -1.19 -11.01
C ASP A 117 -15.24 -2.68 -11.17
N GLY A 118 -14.58 -3.57 -10.42
CA GLY A 118 -14.78 -5.02 -10.50
C GLY A 118 -13.89 -5.73 -11.53
N ASP A 119 -13.11 -4.99 -12.33
CA ASP A 119 -12.06 -5.55 -13.17
C ASP A 119 -10.75 -5.69 -12.38
N VAL A 120 -10.14 -6.88 -12.44
CA VAL A 120 -8.88 -7.20 -11.76
C VAL A 120 -7.72 -7.21 -12.76
N VAL A 121 -6.68 -6.43 -12.45
CA VAL A 121 -5.48 -6.29 -13.26
C VAL A 121 -4.26 -6.75 -12.45
N SER A 122 -3.52 -7.74 -12.97
CA SER A 122 -2.25 -8.16 -12.35
C SER A 122 -1.14 -7.13 -12.57
N LEU A 123 -0.45 -6.77 -11.47
CA LEU A 123 0.66 -5.84 -11.47
C LEU A 123 1.97 -6.56 -11.81
N PHE A 124 2.71 -6.00 -12.77
CA PHE A 124 3.94 -6.51 -13.39
C PHE A 124 4.06 -8.05 -13.51
N PRO A 125 3.18 -8.71 -14.28
CA PRO A 125 3.12 -10.17 -14.33
C PRO A 125 4.37 -10.85 -14.93
N LYS A 126 5.28 -10.08 -15.56
CA LYS A 126 6.41 -10.58 -16.35
C LYS A 126 7.79 -10.24 -15.80
N ARG A 127 7.89 -9.38 -14.80
CA ARG A 127 9.17 -8.99 -14.17
C ARG A 127 8.91 -8.38 -12.81
N ASP A 128 9.85 -8.53 -11.89
CA ASP A 128 9.79 -7.78 -10.63
C ASP A 128 10.34 -6.37 -10.86
N VAL A 129 9.62 -5.37 -10.34
CA VAL A 129 10.04 -3.96 -10.34
C VAL A 129 10.18 -3.54 -8.89
N VAL A 130 11.27 -2.85 -8.55
CA VAL A 130 11.52 -2.39 -7.17
C VAL A 130 11.40 -0.88 -7.12
N ASP A 131 10.58 -0.39 -6.20
CA ASP A 131 10.41 1.02 -5.87
C ASP A 131 10.79 1.24 -4.40
N VAL A 132 11.75 2.13 -4.14
CA VAL A 132 12.33 2.34 -2.81
C VAL A 132 12.12 3.80 -2.40
N HIS A 133 11.39 4.02 -1.31
CA HIS A 133 11.13 5.32 -0.69
C HIS A 133 11.63 5.26 0.77
N ARG A 134 12.66 6.05 1.11
CA ARG A 134 13.35 6.06 2.42
C ARG A 134 13.31 7.41 3.08
#